data_AF-A0A7X3H8D9-F1
#
_entry.id   AF-A0A7X3H8D9-F1
#
_cell.length_a   1.000
_cell.length_b   1.000
_cell.length_c   1.000
_cell.angle_alpha   90.00
_cell.angle_beta   90.00
_cell.angle_gamma   90.00
#
_symmetry.space_group_name_H-M   'P 1'
#
loop_
_entity.id
_entity.type
_entity.pdbx_description
1 polymer ?
#
loop_
_entity_poly.entity_id
_entity_poly.type
_entity_poly.pdbx_seq_one_letter_code
_entity_poly.pdbx_strand_id
1 'polypeptide(L)' 'MPKPSDPRRARSMGQAALNADGKTYNGYRLLSWLSEVLHPGKGLSEAEVREIDAEVRAKRQEARDGA' A
#
# COMPACT_ATOMS: atom_id res chain seq x y z
N MET A 1 -2.18 0.13 -20.54
CA MET A 1 -3.48 0.32 -19.86
C MET A 1 -3.33 1.45 -18.84
N PRO A 2 -4.31 2.36 -18.70
CA PRO A 2 -4.24 3.42 -17.71
C PRO A 2 -4.26 2.86 -16.28
N LYS A 3 -3.51 3.51 -15.39
CA LYS A 3 -3.48 3.19 -13.95
C LYS A 3 -4.80 3.61 -13.29
N PRO A 4 -5.42 2.80 -12.42
CA PRO A 4 -6.56 3.24 -11.64
C PRO A 4 -6.12 4.23 -10.55
N SER A 5 -6.94 5.27 -10.33
CA SER A 5 -6.73 6.23 -9.23
C SER A 5 -6.69 5.50 -7.89
N ASP A 6 -7.67 4.63 -7.66
CA ASP A 6 -7.73 3.69 -6.53
C ASP A 6 -7.02 2.37 -6.89
N PRO A 7 -5.89 2.02 -6.25
CA PRO A 7 -5.16 0.80 -6.56
C PRO A 7 -5.98 -0.47 -6.31
N ARG A 8 -6.97 -0.45 -5.41
CA ARG A 8 -7.85 -1.60 -5.10
C ARG A 8 -8.69 -2.05 -6.29
N ARG A 9 -8.87 -1.17 -7.28
CA ARG A 9 -9.61 -1.47 -8.53
C ARG A 9 -8.72 -2.01 -9.65
N ALA A 10 -7.43 -2.20 -9.42
CA ALA A 10 -6.50 -2.74 -10.42
C ALA A 10 -6.78 -4.22 -10.70
N ARG A 11 -6.61 -4.62 -11.96
CA ARG A 11 -6.83 -6.02 -12.41
C ARG A 11 -5.65 -6.94 -12.14
N SER A 12 -4.47 -6.36 -11.93
CA SER A 12 -3.25 -7.10 -11.66
C SER A 12 -2.38 -6.37 -10.65
N MET A 13 -1.54 -7.15 -9.98
CA MET A 13 -0.54 -6.65 -9.05
C MET A 13 0.36 -5.58 -9.68
N GLY A 14 0.83 -5.81 -10.91
CA GLY A 14 1.67 -4.84 -11.64
C GLY A 14 0.95 -3.52 -11.88
N GLN A 15 -0.33 -3.55 -12.28
CA GLN A 15 -1.12 -2.34 -12.49
C GLN A 15 -1.38 -1.59 -11.17
N ALA A 16 -1.59 -2.29 -10.06
CA ALA A 16 -1.77 -1.69 -8.75
C ALA A 16 -0.52 -0.95 -8.29
N ALA A 17 0.63 -1.63 -8.40
CA ALA A 17 1.90 -1.19 -7.83
C ALA A 17 2.56 -0.02 -8.60
N LEU A 18 2.19 0.24 -9.85
CA LEU A 18 2.80 1.32 -10.63
C LEU A 18 2.41 2.72 -10.11
N ASN A 19 3.36 3.65 -10.17
CA ASN A 19 3.12 5.08 -9.99
C ASN A 19 2.51 5.72 -11.24
N ALA A 20 2.18 7.01 -11.15
CA ALA A 20 1.59 7.78 -12.25
C ALA A 20 2.51 7.84 -13.50
N ASP A 21 3.83 7.72 -13.31
CA ASP A 21 4.81 7.70 -14.39
C ASP A 21 4.80 6.39 -15.22
N GLY A 22 4.11 5.35 -14.74
CA GLY A 22 4.06 4.02 -15.38
C GLY A 22 5.39 3.28 -15.43
N LYS A 23 6.42 3.75 -14.72
CA LYS A 23 7.79 3.21 -14.76
C LYS A 23 8.33 2.85 -13.38
N THR A 24 7.86 3.52 -12.32
CA THR A 24 8.28 3.24 -10.94
C THR A 24 7.19 2.53 -10.16
N TYR A 25 7.60 1.80 -9.13
CA TYR A 25 6.71 1.00 -8.29
C TYR A 25 6.54 1.64 -6.90
N ASN A 26 5.41 1.36 -6.28
CA ASN A 26 4.99 1.91 -5.00
C ASN A 26 4.39 0.82 -4.12
N GLY A 27 5.09 0.51 -3.02
CA GLY A 27 4.68 -0.51 -2.07
C GLY A 27 3.35 -0.21 -1.38
N TYR A 28 3.03 1.05 -1.09
CA TYR A 28 1.76 1.41 -0.46
C TYR A 28 0.56 1.10 -1.36
N ARG A 29 0.71 1.37 -2.66
CA ARG A 29 -0.31 1.03 -3.67
C ARG A 29 -0.52 -0.47 -3.78
N LEU A 30 0.59 -1.21 -3.83
CA LEU A 30 0.57 -2.66 -3.87
C LEU A 30 -0.14 -3.26 -2.65
N LEU A 31 0.20 -2.81 -1.44
CA LEU A 31 -0.39 -3.30 -0.20
C LEU A 31 -1.88 -2.95 -0.09
N SER A 32 -2.26 -1.75 -0.53
CA SER A 32 -3.68 -1.36 -0.62
C SER A 32 -4.46 -2.31 -1.53
N TRP A 33 -3.97 -2.60 -2.74
CA TRP A 33 -4.59 -3.59 -3.62
C TRP A 33 -4.61 -5.00 -3.03
N LEU A 34 -3.50 -5.44 -2.45
CA LEU A 34 -3.40 -6.78 -1.87
C LEU A 34 -4.42 -6.96 -0.72
N SER A 35 -4.63 -5.93 0.09
CA SER A 35 -5.62 -5.99 1.17
C SER A 35 -7.05 -6.20 0.66
N GLU A 36 -7.43 -5.59 -0.47
CA GLU A 36 -8.72 -5.82 -1.11
C GLU A 36 -8.82 -7.22 -1.73
N VAL A 37 -7.74 -7.70 -2.36
CA VAL A 37 -7.70 -9.05 -2.94
C VAL A 37 -7.87 -10.13 -1.87
N LEU A 38 -7.22 -9.96 -0.72
CA LEU A 38 -7.29 -10.89 0.41
C LEU A 38 -8.59 -10.73 1.21
N HIS A 39 -9.14 -9.51 1.28
CA HIS A 39 -10.35 -9.18 2.03
C HIS A 39 -11.32 -8.34 1.17
N PRO A 40 -12.05 -8.96 0.24
CA PRO A 40 -12.96 -8.23 -0.64
C PRO A 40 -14.00 -7.40 0.12
N GLY A 41 -14.16 -6.14 -0.27
CA GLY A 41 -15.04 -5.16 0.39
C GLY A 41 -14.49 -4.55 1.68
N LYS A 42 -13.28 -4.94 2.10
CA LYS A 42 -12.61 -4.47 3.31
C LYS A 42 -11.15 -4.06 3.07
N GLY A 43 -10.77 -3.81 1.82
CA GLY A 43 -9.43 -3.36 1.48
C GLY A 43 -9.12 -1.97 1.99
N LEU A 44 -7.93 -1.83 2.57
CA LEU A 44 -7.38 -0.59 3.09
C LEU A 44 -7.03 0.36 1.94
N SER A 45 -7.33 1.64 2.12
CA SER A 45 -6.86 2.72 1.26
C SER A 45 -5.34 2.91 1.37
N GLU A 46 -4.74 3.60 0.40
CA GLU A 46 -3.30 3.96 0.48
C GLU A 46 -2.96 4.80 1.73
N ALA A 47 -3.90 5.61 2.21
CA ALA A 47 -3.70 6.44 3.40
C ALA A 47 -3.61 5.58 4.66
N GLU A 48 -4.55 4.65 4.85
CA GLU A 48 -4.54 3.71 5.99
C GLU A 48 -3.27 2.85 6.00
N VAL A 49 -2.81 2.39 4.83
CA VAL A 49 -1.54 1.63 4.74
C VAL A 49 -0.34 2.49 5.18
N ARG A 50 -0.33 3.79 4.84
CA ARG A 50 0.75 4.71 5.26
C ARG A 50 0.72 4.96 6.77
N GLU A 51 -0.46 5.06 7.36
CA GLU A 51 -0.64 5.20 8.80
C GLU A 51 -0.08 3.97 9.54
N ILE A 52 -0.42 2.76 9.07
CA ILE A 52 0.11 1.50 9.64
C ILE A 52 1.64 1.43 9.52
N ASP A 53 2.23 1.81 8.37
CA ASP A 53 3.70 1.84 8.23
C ASP A 53 4.34 2.85 9.18
N ALA A 54 3.73 4.02 9.37
CA ALA A 54 4.21 5.02 10.32
C ALA A 54 4.19 4.49 11.76
N GLU A 55 3.10 3.83 12.17
CA GLU A 55 3.00 3.19 13.49
C GLU A 55 4.05 2.08 13.68
N VAL A 56 4.24 1.23 12.68
CA VAL A 56 5.24 0.15 12.72
C VAL A 56 6.66 0.71 12.85
N ARG A 57 6.95 1.80 12.14
CA ARG A 57 8.25 2.50 12.24
C ARG A 57 8.45 3.13 13.61
N ALA A 58 7.44 3.80 14.15
CA ALA A 58 7.49 4.40 15.48
C ALA A 58 7.79 3.33 16.55
N LYS A 59 7.04 2.23 16.55
CA LYS A 59 7.27 1.10 17.49
C LYS A 59 8.66 0.50 17.36
N ARG A 60 9.18 0.38 16.14
CA ARG A 60 10.55 -0.11 15.89
C ARG A 60 11.61 0.85 16.41
N GLN A 61 11.36 2.15 16.35
CA GLN A 61 12.27 3.15 16.87
C GLN A 61 12.26 3.15 18.41
N GLU A 62 11.08 3.14 19.03
CA GLU A 62 10.93 3.00 20.49
C GLU A 62 11.66 1.77 21.03
N ALA A 63 11.53 0.62 20.35
CA ALA A 63 12.22 -0.61 20.74
C ALA A 63 13.75 -0.55 20.60
N ARG A 64 14.28 0.32 19.72
CA ARG A 64 15.73 0.54 19.56
C ARG A 64 16.27 1.52 20.61
N ASP A 65 15.50 2.55 20.94
CA ASP A 65 15.91 3.58 21.90
C ASP A 65 15.80 3.12 23.35
N GLY A 66 14.95 2.12 23.63
CA GLY A 66 14.83 1.47 24.92
C GLY A 66 15.81 0.31 25.16
N ALA A 67 16.69 -0.01 24.19
CA ALA A 67 17.71 -1.06 24.25
C ALA A 67 19.11 -0.48 24.46
#